data_AF-A0A2I4BQK6-F1
#
_entry.id   AF-A0A2I4BQK6-F1
#
_cell.length_a   1.000
_cell.length_b   1.000
_cell.length_c   1.000
_cell.angle_alpha   90.00
_cell.angle_beta   90.00
_cell.angle_gamma   90.00
#
_symmetry.space_group_name_H-M   'P 1'
#
loop_
_entity.id
_entity.type
_entity.pdbx_description
1 polymer ?
#
loop_
_entity_poly.entity_id
_entity_poly.type
_entity_poly.pdbx_seq_one_letter_code
_entity_poly.pdbx_strand_id
1 'polypeptide(L)'
;MSDTVLQVGPGVFIIAAVWIAALLLMTMILRAAGSARLGVIPVLLLTVAFTLGLVFFPRSPETPPPFKEIEIVDSLLIGRYVLLAVVSVVFLVAFFMLLPFHFLEPVRAKALRTY
;
A
#
# COMPACT_ATOMS: atom_id res chain seq x y z
N MET A 1 8.90 8.87 6.59
CA MET A 1 10.27 9.44 6.61
C MET A 1 11.24 8.58 5.77
N SER A 2 10.78 7.99 4.67
CA SER A 2 11.52 6.97 3.90
C SER A 2 11.92 7.42 2.48
N ASP A 3 11.63 8.68 2.11
CA ASP A 3 11.85 9.18 0.74
C ASP A 3 13.16 9.96 0.55
N THR A 4 13.99 10.10 1.58
CA THR A 4 15.28 10.78 1.50
C THR A 4 16.39 9.82 1.11
N VAL A 5 16.96 10.02 -0.08
CA VAL A 5 18.17 9.32 -0.52
C VAL A 5 19.37 10.13 -0.03
N LEU A 6 20.24 9.54 0.79
CA LEU A 6 21.40 10.24 1.38
C LEU A 6 21.04 11.53 2.13
N GLN A 7 19.89 11.58 2.82
CA GLN A 7 19.35 12.77 3.49
C GLN A 7 18.99 13.93 2.55
N VAL A 8 19.08 13.73 1.24
CA VAL A 8 18.70 14.70 0.22
C VAL A 8 17.37 14.29 -0.39
N GLY A 9 16.47 15.27 -0.60
CA GLY A 9 15.18 15.02 -1.24
C GLY A 9 15.33 14.51 -2.67
N PRO A 10 14.41 13.67 -3.16
CA PRO A 10 14.49 13.05 -4.49
C PRO A 10 14.51 14.09 -5.63
N GLY A 11 14.02 15.31 -5.38
CA GLY A 11 14.08 16.41 -6.35
C GLY A 11 15.47 16.81 -6.78
N VAL A 12 16.45 16.78 -5.87
CA VAL A 12 17.84 17.16 -6.19
C VAL A 12 18.46 16.13 -7.13
N PHE A 13 18.17 14.83 -6.94
CA PHE A 13 18.64 13.78 -7.84
C PHE A 13 18.05 13.92 -9.25
N ILE A 14 16.77 14.28 -9.36
CA ILE A 14 16.12 14.54 -10.65
C ILE A 14 16.79 15.73 -11.35
N ILE A 15 17.02 16.84 -10.63
CA ILE A 15 17.70 18.02 -11.18
C ILE A 15 19.12 17.65 -11.64
N ALA A 16 19.88 16.91 -10.82
CA ALA A 16 21.23 16.48 -11.16
C ALA A 16 21.24 15.62 -12.43
N ALA A 17 20.35 14.63 -12.54
CA ALA A 17 20.25 13.78 -13.71
C ALA A 17 19.91 14.57 -14.99
N VAL A 18 18.97 15.51 -14.90
CA VAL A 18 18.59 16.40 -16.01
C VAL A 18 19.77 17.25 -16.47
N TRP A 19 20.52 17.84 -15.54
CA TRP A 19 21.71 18.64 -15.87
C TRP A 19 22.82 17.81 -16.48
N ILE A 20 23.09 16.60 -15.98
CA ILE A 20 24.09 15.70 -16.55
C ILE A 20 23.74 15.37 -17.99
N ALA A 21 22.49 14.96 -18.27
CA ALA A 21 22.05 14.65 -19.62
C ALA A 21 22.11 15.86 -20.55
N ALA A 22 21.67 17.04 -20.06
CA ALA A 22 21.72 18.28 -20.82
C ALA A 22 23.16 18.70 -21.17
N LEU A 23 24.09 18.61 -20.22
CA LEU A 23 25.50 18.93 -20.45
C LEU A 23 26.12 17.98 -21.47
N LEU A 24 25.82 16.67 -21.39
CA LEU A 24 26.27 15.70 -22.39
C LEU A 24 25.75 16.07 -23.79
N LEU A 25 24.47 16.39 -23.94
CA LEU A 25 23.89 16.82 -25.20
C LEU A 25 24.50 18.13 -25.71
N MET A 26 24.71 19.12 -24.85
CA MET A 26 25.37 20.37 -25.20
C MET A 26 26.80 20.12 -25.69
N THR A 27 27.58 19.27 -25.02
CA THR A 27 28.95 18.94 -25.47
C THR A 27 28.96 18.21 -26.82
N MET A 28 27.96 17.37 -27.10
CA MET A 28 27.81 16.75 -28.42
C MET A 28 27.47 17.78 -29.50
N ILE A 29 26.53 18.69 -29.23
CA ILE A 29 26.11 19.73 -30.19
C ILE A 29 27.25 20.73 -30.47
N LEU A 30 28.07 21.06 -29.46
CA LEU A 30 29.24 21.93 -29.64
C LEU A 30 30.24 21.39 -30.67
N ARG A 31 30.30 20.06 -30.84
CA ARG A 31 31.19 19.42 -31.85
C ARG A 31 30.70 19.60 -33.28
N ALA A 32 29.43 19.99 -33.50
CA ALA A 32 28.90 20.23 -34.83
C ALA A 32 29.57 21.45 -35.50
N ALA A 33 29.54 21.50 -36.83
CA ALA A 33 30.07 22.63 -37.59
C ALA A 33 28.97 23.67 -37.90
N GLY A 34 29.36 24.95 -37.96
CA GLY A 34 28.48 26.04 -38.40
C GLY A 34 27.28 26.28 -37.47
N SER A 35 26.14 26.61 -38.07
CA SER A 35 24.90 27.03 -37.39
C SER A 35 24.33 25.97 -36.44
N ALA A 36 24.63 24.69 -36.64
CA ALA A 36 24.18 23.60 -35.78
C ALA A 36 24.61 23.76 -34.30
N ARG A 37 25.71 24.49 -34.03
CA ARG A 37 26.14 24.82 -32.65
C ARG A 37 25.12 25.68 -31.89
N LEU A 38 24.29 26.46 -32.59
CA LEU A 38 23.24 27.26 -31.97
C LEU A 38 22.16 26.39 -31.29
N GLY A 39 22.10 25.09 -31.62
CA GLY A 39 21.24 24.12 -30.93
C GLY A 39 21.50 23.98 -29.43
N VAL A 40 22.61 24.49 -28.92
CA VAL A 40 22.91 24.57 -27.47
C VAL A 40 21.95 25.52 -26.76
N ILE A 41 21.55 26.61 -27.42
CA ILE A 41 20.68 27.65 -26.85
C ILE A 41 19.32 27.06 -26.43
N PRO A 42 18.55 26.37 -27.30
CA PRO A 42 17.29 25.78 -26.89
C PRO A 42 17.45 24.67 -25.83
N VAL A 43 18.54 23.89 -25.87
CA VAL A 43 18.81 22.85 -24.85
C VAL A 43 19.05 23.47 -23.48
N LEU A 44 19.84 24.54 -23.41
CA LEU A 44 20.09 25.28 -22.18
C LEU A 44 18.79 25.91 -21.64
N LEU A 45 18.04 26.60 -22.50
CA LEU A 45 16.76 27.23 -22.11
C LEU A 45 15.76 26.20 -21.59
N LEU A 46 15.65 25.04 -22.26
CA LEU A 46 14.78 23.94 -21.82
C LEU A 46 15.20 23.43 -20.43
N THR A 47 16.49 23.18 -20.23
CA THR A 47 17.05 22.67 -18.97
C THR A 47 16.80 23.65 -17.81
N VAL A 48 17.01 24.94 -18.06
CA VAL A 48 16.74 26.00 -17.09
C VAL A 48 15.25 26.09 -16.78
N ALA A 49 14.37 26.04 -17.80
CA ALA A 49 12.93 26.05 -17.61
C ALA A 49 12.44 24.87 -16.76
N PHE A 50 12.96 23.66 -17.01
CA PHE A 50 12.70 22.49 -16.17
C PHE A 50 13.16 22.68 -14.73
N THR A 51 14.35 23.27 -14.53
CA THR A 51 14.87 23.54 -13.18
C THR A 51 14.00 24.56 -12.44
N LEU A 52 13.60 25.65 -13.09
CA LEU A 52 12.65 26.61 -12.53
C LEU A 52 11.32 25.94 -12.18
N GLY A 53 10.76 25.13 -13.08
CA GLY A 53 9.54 24.39 -12.83
C GLY A 53 9.65 23.49 -11.59
N LEU A 54 10.73 22.72 -11.46
CA LEU A 54 10.92 21.82 -10.33
C LEU A 54 11.21 22.52 -8.99
N VAL A 55 11.78 23.74 -9.02
CA VAL A 55 12.12 24.53 -7.84
C VAL A 55 10.94 25.35 -7.35
N PHE A 56 10.22 26.00 -8.26
CA PHE A 56 9.10 26.89 -7.92
C PHE A 56 7.77 26.15 -7.77
N PHE A 57 7.62 24.93 -8.31
CA PHE A 57 6.39 24.17 -8.12
C PHE A 57 6.35 23.55 -6.72
N PRO A 58 5.39 23.94 -5.85
CA PRO A 58 5.29 23.42 -4.50
C PRO A 58 4.99 21.92 -4.54
N ARG A 59 5.90 21.11 -3.99
CA ARG A 59 5.77 19.64 -3.96
C ARG A 59 4.96 19.13 -2.78
N SER A 60 4.86 19.92 -1.73
CA SER A 60 4.07 19.60 -0.55
C SER A 60 2.76 20.36 -0.63
N PRO A 61 1.62 19.73 -0.32
CA PRO A 61 0.39 20.46 -0.12
C PRO A 61 0.61 21.48 1.00
N GLU A 62 0.30 22.75 0.73
CA GLU A 62 0.37 23.83 1.73
C GLU A 62 -0.63 23.62 2.86
N THR A 63 -1.68 22.86 2.56
CA THR A 63 -2.63 22.38 3.55
C THR A 63 -2.11 21.09 4.16
N PRO A 64 -2.01 21.00 5.50
CA PRO A 64 -1.81 19.71 6.13
C PRO A 64 -2.93 18.78 5.65
N PRO A 65 -2.62 17.50 5.37
CA PRO A 65 -3.68 16.53 5.08
C PRO A 65 -4.71 16.64 6.21
N PRO A 66 -6.02 16.58 5.90
CA PRO A 66 -7.05 16.68 6.92
C PRO A 66 -6.69 15.72 8.05
N PHE A 67 -6.67 16.25 9.29
CA PHE A 67 -6.40 15.47 10.48
C PHE A 67 -7.44 14.36 10.55
N LYS A 68 -7.10 13.22 9.98
CA LYS A 68 -7.89 12.01 10.13
C LYS A 68 -7.48 11.49 11.49
N GLU A 69 -8.30 11.80 12.49
CA GLU A 69 -8.22 11.16 13.78
C GLU A 69 -8.10 9.66 13.51
N ILE A 70 -6.98 9.07 13.91
CA ILE A 70 -6.72 7.66 13.66
C ILE A 70 -7.69 6.92 14.56
N GLU A 71 -8.88 6.62 14.04
CA GLU A 71 -9.81 5.71 14.70
C GLU A 71 -9.14 4.35 14.74
N ILE A 72 -8.65 3.98 15.93
CA ILE A 72 -8.12 2.64 16.18
C ILE A 72 -9.30 1.69 16.20
N VAL A 73 -9.70 1.22 15.02
CA VAL A 73 -10.73 0.22 14.84
C VAL A 73 -10.12 -1.17 14.85
N ASP A 74 -10.73 -2.10 15.57
CA ASP A 74 -10.34 -3.51 15.52
C ASP A 74 -10.80 -4.10 14.19
N SER A 75 -9.86 -4.27 13.26
CA SER A 75 -10.13 -4.83 11.93
C SER A 75 -10.59 -6.29 11.96
N LEU A 76 -10.42 -6.99 13.07
CA LEU A 76 -10.78 -8.40 13.26
C LEU A 76 -12.01 -8.59 14.14
N LEU A 77 -12.71 -7.51 14.50
CA LEU A 77 -13.90 -7.58 15.35
C LEU A 77 -14.94 -8.58 14.82
N ILE A 78 -15.26 -8.50 13.52
CA ILE A 78 -16.20 -9.41 12.86
C ILE A 78 -15.68 -10.85 12.89
N GLY A 79 -14.39 -11.05 12.59
CA GLY A 79 -13.76 -12.37 12.59
C GLY A 79 -13.81 -13.04 13.95
N ARG A 80 -13.61 -12.29 15.04
CA ARG A 80 -13.71 -12.80 16.42
C ARG A 80 -15.13 -13.24 16.76
N TYR A 81 -16.16 -12.46 16.38
CA TYR A 81 -17.54 -12.84 16.63
C TYR A 81 -17.98 -14.05 15.80
N VAL A 82 -17.54 -14.15 14.55
CA VAL A 82 -17.79 -15.34 13.71
C VAL A 82 -17.13 -16.58 14.35
N LEU A 83 -15.88 -16.47 14.77
CA LEU A 83 -15.18 -17.56 15.44
C LEU A 83 -15.88 -17.97 16.74
N LEU A 84 -16.28 -17.00 17.56
CA LEU A 84 -17.01 -17.23 18.81
C LEU A 84 -18.34 -17.95 18.55
N ALA A 85 -19.07 -17.55 17.52
CA ALA A 85 -20.32 -18.20 17.13
C ALA A 85 -20.10 -19.66 16.71
N VAL A 86 -19.10 -19.92 15.85
CA VAL A 86 -18.77 -21.28 15.41
C VAL A 86 -18.36 -22.16 16.59
N VAL A 87 -17.47 -21.68 17.46
CA VAL A 87 -17.02 -22.42 18.65
C VAL A 87 -18.20 -22.72 19.59
N SER A 88 -19.10 -21.76 19.78
CA SER A 88 -20.29 -21.94 20.62
C SER A 88 -21.23 -23.02 20.07
N VAL A 89 -21.46 -23.04 18.76
CA VAL A 89 -22.29 -24.07 18.10
C VAL A 89 -21.67 -25.45 18.24
N VAL A 90 -20.37 -25.58 17.97
CA VAL A 90 -19.64 -26.86 18.12
C VAL A 90 -19.72 -27.36 19.56
N PHE A 91 -19.52 -26.46 20.53
CA PHE A 91 -19.67 -26.79 21.94
C PHE A 91 -21.07 -27.29 22.29
N LEU A 92 -22.12 -26.60 21.84
CA LEU A 92 -23.52 -27.00 22.05
C LEU A 92 -23.81 -28.38 21.45
N VAL A 93 -23.40 -28.63 20.21
CA VAL A 93 -23.60 -29.92 19.54
C VAL A 93 -22.91 -31.04 20.32
N ALA A 94 -21.64 -30.84 20.70
CA ALA A 94 -20.89 -31.81 21.48
C ALA A 94 -21.55 -32.08 22.84
N PHE A 95 -21.96 -31.02 23.55
CA PHE A 95 -22.63 -31.12 24.84
C PHE A 95 -23.94 -31.92 24.74
N PHE A 96 -24.77 -31.63 23.74
CA PHE A 96 -26.02 -32.37 23.53
C PHE A 96 -25.79 -33.80 23.03
N MET A 97 -24.72 -34.08 22.29
CA MET A 97 -24.35 -35.45 21.92
C MET A 97 -23.94 -36.30 23.13
N LEU A 98 -23.35 -35.70 24.17
CA LEU A 98 -22.98 -36.46 25.37
C LEU A 98 -24.21 -37.04 26.09
N LEU A 99 -25.37 -36.39 26.02
CA LEU A 99 -26.60 -36.88 26.65
C LEU A 99 -26.97 -38.30 26.20
N PRO A 100 -27.30 -38.56 24.91
CA PRO A 100 -27.69 -39.89 24.46
C PRO A 100 -26.54 -40.90 24.48
N PHE A 101 -25.29 -40.47 24.25
CA PHE A 101 -24.17 -41.40 24.10
C PHE A 101 -23.45 -41.76 25.39
N HIS A 102 -23.55 -40.93 26.44
CA HIS A 102 -22.80 -41.15 27.68
C HIS A 102 -23.67 -41.13 28.94
N PHE A 103 -24.73 -40.31 28.97
CA PHE A 103 -25.54 -40.14 30.19
C PHE A 103 -26.87 -40.89 30.20
N LEU A 104 -27.45 -41.17 29.04
CA LEU A 104 -28.74 -41.86 28.94
C LEU A 104 -28.56 -43.35 28.64
N GLU A 105 -29.25 -44.20 29.41
CA GLU A 105 -29.30 -45.63 29.14
C GLU A 105 -30.45 -45.97 28.16
N PRO A 106 -30.21 -46.84 27.16
CA PRO A 106 -31.25 -47.22 26.22
C PRO A 106 -32.26 -48.17 26.88
N VAL A 107 -33.50 -47.68 27.07
CA VAL A 107 -34.62 -48.54 27.49
C VAL A 107 -35.09 -49.37 26.29
N ARG A 108 -34.76 -50.65 26.26
CA ARG A 108 -35.15 -51.55 25.16
C ARG A 108 -36.64 -51.84 25.22
N ALA A 109 -37.33 -51.67 24.08
CA ALA A 109 -38.73 -52.08 23.96
C ALA A 109 -38.87 -53.60 24.12
N LYS A 110 -39.94 -54.03 24.79
CA LYS A 110 -40.28 -55.45 24.94
C LYS A 110 -40.79 -55.98 23.60
N ALA A 111 -40.29 -57.14 23.17
CA ALA A 111 -40.71 -57.75 21.91
C ALA A 111 -42.23 -57.97 21.86
N LEU A 112 -42.88 -57.52 20.78
CA LEU A 112 -44.28 -57.80 20.48
C LEU A 112 -44.43 -59.31 20.32
N ARG A 113 -45.25 -59.93 21.18
CA ARG A 113 -45.66 -61.32 20.98
C ARG A 113 -46.67 -61.35 19.85
N THR A 114 -46.24 -61.78 18.67
CA THR A 114 -47.14 -62.18 17.60
C THR A 114 -47.75 -63.52 17.99
N TYR A 115 -49.09 -63.58 18.08
CA TYR A 115 -49.86 -64.80 18.32
C TYR A 115 -50.03 -65.59 17.02
#